data_AF-A0A6C0F199-F1
#
_entry.id   AF-A0A6C0F199-F1
#
_cell.length_a   1.000
_cell.length_b   1.000
_cell.length_c   1.000
_cell.angle_alpha   90.00
_cell.angle_beta   90.00
_cell.angle_gamma   90.00
#
_symmetry.space_group_name_H-M   'P 1'
#
loop_
_entity.id
_entity.type
_entity.pdbx_description
1 polymer ?
#
loop_
_entity_poly.entity_id
_entity_poly.type
_entity_poly.pdbx_seq_one_letter_code
_entity_poly.pdbx_strand_id
1 'polypeptide(L)'
;MASVVAPPCGPDCLRQRKLDALKLAMDTAEKNKDQNPVAYSEARTNYYTLLKGQGWLVAEKQKVAQEEIEPILSRYASAYKVLETKEKSQHQFKSLASAVKSHEEDNALLSKEVQKIHDKTNVLKRTAELSETPTTNIGSYLPWILDGLIAILGLVVVFMLWRWFTYVPTVVEQVEQVLGGRNKSR
;
A
#
# COMPACT_ATOMS: atom_id res chain seq x y z
N MET A 1 -76.89 35.75 24.92
CA MET A 1 -75.66 35.33 24.20
C MET A 1 -76.11 34.77 22.85
N ALA A 2 -76.02 35.56 21.79
CA ALA A 2 -76.41 35.12 20.46
C ALA A 2 -75.33 34.20 19.90
N SER A 3 -75.68 32.93 19.71
CA SER A 3 -74.82 31.96 19.02
C SER A 3 -74.75 32.37 17.55
N VAL A 4 -73.59 32.86 17.11
CA VAL A 4 -73.32 33.14 15.69
C VAL A 4 -73.22 31.80 14.98
N VAL A 5 -74.35 31.29 14.49
CA VAL A 5 -74.39 30.15 13.58
C VAL A 5 -73.88 30.66 12.24
N ALA A 6 -72.64 30.28 11.89
CA ALA A 6 -72.07 30.57 10.58
C ALA A 6 -72.98 30.02 9.47
N PRO A 7 -73.13 30.73 8.33
CA PRO A 7 -73.99 30.30 7.23
C PRO A 7 -73.57 28.92 6.68
N PRO A 8 -74.50 28.14 6.11
CA PRO A 8 -74.21 26.83 5.55
C PRO A 8 -73.19 26.98 4.42
N CYS A 9 -71.96 26.52 4.69
CA CYS A 9 -70.85 26.64 3.78
C CYS A 9 -70.82 25.43 2.84
N GLY A 10 -70.68 25.68 1.53
CA GLY A 10 -70.49 24.64 0.53
C GLY A 10 -69.20 23.83 0.74
N PRO A 11 -69.01 22.73 -0.01
CA PRO A 11 -67.87 21.82 0.17
C PRO A 11 -66.50 22.52 0.06
N ASP A 12 -66.37 23.51 -0.83
CA ASP A 12 -65.12 24.26 -1.01
C ASP A 12 -64.79 25.17 0.18
N CYS A 13 -65.81 25.80 0.76
CA CYS A 13 -65.65 26.63 1.96
C CYS A 13 -65.27 25.78 3.18
N LEU A 14 -65.84 24.57 3.31
CA LEU A 14 -65.44 23.62 4.35
C LEU A 14 -63.99 23.16 4.17
N ARG A 15 -63.54 22.96 2.93
CA ARG A 15 -62.14 22.62 2.64
C ARG A 15 -61.20 23.76 3.00
N GLN A 16 -61.51 25.00 2.62
CA GLN A 16 -60.70 26.17 2.97
C GLN A 16 -60.61 26.37 4.48
N ARG A 17 -61.74 26.32 5.19
CA ARG A 17 -61.76 26.41 6.65
C ARG A 17 -60.91 25.32 7.32
N LYS A 18 -60.91 24.09 6.79
CA LYS A 18 -60.04 23.00 7.27
C LYS A 18 -58.57 23.29 6.98
N LEU A 19 -58.24 23.81 5.80
CA LEU A 19 -56.87 24.21 5.46
C LEU A 19 -56.36 25.33 6.37
N ASP A 20 -57.19 26.35 6.63
CA ASP A 20 -56.84 27.46 7.51
C ASP A 20 -56.64 26.99 8.96
N ALA A 21 -57.51 26.09 9.44
CA ALA A 21 -57.37 25.49 10.76
C ALA A 21 -56.08 24.65 10.89
N LEU A 22 -55.74 23.86 9.86
CA LEU A 22 -54.52 23.07 9.83
C LEU A 22 -53.26 23.93 9.71
N LYS A 23 -53.34 25.03 8.94
CA LYS A 23 -52.25 26.01 8.84
C LYS A 23 -51.99 26.67 10.19
N LEU A 24 -53.05 27.12 10.87
CA LEU A 24 -52.94 27.69 12.20
C LEU A 24 -52.34 26.68 13.20
N ALA A 25 -52.78 25.41 13.16
CA ALA A 25 -52.22 24.36 14.00
C ALA A 25 -50.72 24.14 13.72
N MET A 26 -50.30 24.15 12.45
CA MET A 26 -48.90 24.07 12.06
C MET A 26 -48.09 25.26 12.57
N ASP A 27 -48.58 26.49 12.39
CA ASP A 27 -47.90 27.71 12.86
C ASP A 27 -47.77 27.74 14.40
N THR A 28 -48.74 27.19 15.12
CA THR A 28 -48.65 27.04 16.59
C THR A 28 -47.65 25.95 17.00
N ALA A 29 -47.59 24.84 16.25
CA ALA A 29 -46.63 23.78 16.51
C ALA A 29 -45.19 24.21 16.16
N GLU A 30 -45.02 25.11 15.18
CA GLU A 30 -43.72 25.66 14.80
C GLU A 30 -43.06 26.44 15.95
N LYS A 31 -43.85 27.20 16.71
CA LYS A 31 -43.37 27.93 17.89
C LYS A 31 -42.83 27.02 18.99
N ASN A 32 -43.31 25.78 19.05
CA ASN A 32 -42.91 24.78 20.03
C ASN A 32 -42.06 23.65 19.42
N LYS A 33 -41.52 23.86 18.20
CA LYS A 33 -40.80 22.83 17.43
C LYS A 33 -39.62 22.24 18.20
N ASP A 34 -38.90 23.06 18.95
CA ASP A 34 -37.73 22.62 19.72
C ASP A 34 -38.11 21.76 20.95
N GLN A 35 -39.32 21.95 21.47
CA GLN A 35 -39.84 21.21 22.62
C GLN A 35 -40.61 19.96 22.21
N ASN A 36 -41.30 20.00 21.07
CA ASN A 36 -42.08 18.88 20.54
C ASN A 36 -41.97 18.80 19.00
N PRO A 37 -40.87 18.22 18.49
CA PRO A 37 -40.65 18.10 17.04
C PRO A 37 -41.66 17.16 16.37
N VAL A 38 -42.21 16.20 17.12
CA VAL A 38 -43.19 15.23 16.61
C VAL A 38 -44.50 15.94 16.26
N ALA A 39 -45.02 16.78 17.17
CA ALA A 39 -46.26 17.53 16.95
C ALA A 39 -46.17 18.46 15.72
N TYR A 40 -45.00 19.09 15.50
CA TYR A 40 -44.76 19.90 14.30
C TYR A 40 -44.76 19.05 13.03
N SER A 41 -44.08 17.89 13.05
CA SER A 41 -44.02 16.99 11.89
C SER A 41 -45.41 16.46 11.49
N GLU A 42 -46.26 16.17 12.47
CA GLU A 42 -47.62 15.70 12.27
C GLU A 42 -48.51 16.81 11.70
N ALA A 43 -48.47 18.01 12.29
CA ALA A 43 -49.23 19.17 11.80
C ALA A 43 -48.83 19.56 10.37
N ARG A 44 -47.53 19.54 10.06
CA ARG A 44 -47.00 19.75 8.71
C ARG A 44 -47.53 18.69 7.75
N THR A 45 -47.48 17.42 8.14
CA THR A 45 -47.97 16.31 7.32
C THR A 45 -49.47 16.45 7.02
N ASN A 46 -50.28 16.76 8.02
CA ASN A 46 -51.72 16.93 7.86
C ASN A 46 -52.08 18.10 6.93
N TYR A 47 -51.41 19.25 7.10
CA TYR A 47 -51.62 20.42 6.24
C TYR A 47 -51.27 20.11 4.78
N TYR A 48 -50.06 19.61 4.52
CA TYR A 48 -49.61 19.36 3.15
C TYR A 48 -50.31 18.17 2.49
N THR A 49 -50.76 17.18 3.26
CA THR A 49 -51.60 16.10 2.72
C THR A 49 -52.95 16.61 2.24
N LEU A 50 -53.59 17.54 2.97
CA LEU A 50 -54.85 18.14 2.52
C LEU A 50 -54.65 19.14 1.36
N LEU A 51 -53.51 19.83 1.32
CA LEU A 51 -53.17 20.80 0.29
C LEU A 51 -52.79 20.14 -1.04
N LYS A 52 -51.88 19.15 -1.00
CA LYS A 52 -51.24 18.55 -2.18
C LYS A 52 -51.75 17.14 -2.50
N GLY A 53 -52.52 16.53 -1.61
CA GLY A 53 -53.06 15.18 -1.76
C GLY A 53 -52.11 14.09 -1.26
N GLN A 54 -52.61 12.85 -1.25
CA GLN A 54 -51.93 11.69 -0.67
C GLN A 54 -50.59 11.35 -1.33
N GLY A 55 -50.44 11.65 -2.63
CA GLY A 55 -49.20 11.39 -3.37
C GLY A 55 -48.00 12.22 -2.90
N TRP A 56 -48.24 13.40 -2.31
CA TRP A 56 -47.18 14.24 -1.77
C TRP A 56 -46.48 13.58 -0.58
N LEU A 57 -47.22 12.89 0.29
CA LEU A 57 -46.63 12.24 1.46
C LEU A 57 -45.63 11.15 1.09
N VAL A 58 -45.90 10.41 0.01
CA VAL A 58 -45.01 9.37 -0.49
C VAL A 58 -43.72 9.99 -1.05
N ALA A 59 -43.86 11.04 -1.87
CA ALA A 59 -42.72 11.76 -2.43
C ALA A 59 -41.86 12.43 -1.35
N GLU A 60 -42.48 13.02 -0.33
CA GLU A 60 -41.78 13.65 0.79
C GLU A 60 -41.00 12.62 1.62
N LYS A 61 -41.60 11.45 1.91
CA LYS A 61 -40.91 10.36 2.61
C LYS A 61 -39.72 9.83 1.81
N GLN A 62 -39.88 9.69 0.50
CA GLN A 62 -38.80 9.25 -0.38
C GLN A 62 -37.65 10.26 -0.41
N LYS A 63 -37.98 11.56 -0.46
CA LYS A 63 -36.99 12.65 -0.41
C LYS A 63 -36.21 12.64 0.91
N VAL A 64 -36.90 12.55 2.05
CA VAL A 64 -36.26 12.46 3.38
C VAL A 64 -35.37 11.22 3.46
N ALA A 65 -35.80 10.07 2.91
CA ALA A 65 -34.98 8.87 2.87
C ALA A 65 -33.69 9.04 2.05
N GLN A 66 -33.74 9.74 0.91
CA GLN A 66 -32.56 10.00 0.08
C GLN A 66 -31.64 11.06 0.70
N GLU A 67 -32.20 12.15 1.22
CA GLU A 67 -31.40 13.28 1.71
C GLU A 67 -30.81 13.04 3.11
N GLU A 68 -31.55 12.39 4.00
CA GLU A 68 -31.14 12.25 5.40
C GLU A 68 -30.64 10.84 5.73
N ILE A 69 -31.29 9.80 5.23
CA ILE A 69 -31.02 8.40 5.64
C ILE A 69 -29.85 7.80 4.84
N GLU A 70 -29.84 7.99 3.52
CA GLU A 70 -28.80 7.46 2.62
C GLU A 70 -27.36 7.86 3.00
N PRO A 71 -27.03 9.13 3.31
CA PRO A 71 -25.67 9.50 3.70
C PRO A 71 -25.25 8.91 5.04
N ILE A 72 -26.20 8.65 5.96
CA ILE A 72 -25.91 8.01 7.24
C ILE A 72 -25.54 6.54 7.01
N LEU A 73 -26.35 5.81 6.24
CA LEU A 73 -26.03 4.41 5.91
C LEU A 73 -24.72 4.28 5.14
N SER A 74 -24.43 5.19 4.21
CA SER A 74 -23.17 5.14 3.46
C SER A 74 -21.96 5.36 4.36
N ARG A 75 -22.05 6.26 5.35
CA ARG A 75 -21.02 6.46 6.38
C ARG A 75 -20.82 5.20 7.21
N TYR A 76 -21.87 4.56 7.70
CA TYR A 76 -21.76 3.31 8.45
C TYR A 76 -21.13 2.21 7.60
N ALA A 77 -21.59 2.01 6.37
CA ALA A 77 -21.02 1.01 5.46
C ALA A 77 -19.54 1.26 5.17
N SER A 78 -19.14 2.52 5.01
CA SER A 78 -17.73 2.89 4.80
C SER A 78 -16.88 2.60 6.04
N ALA A 79 -17.39 2.88 7.23
CA ALA A 79 -16.70 2.58 8.48
C ALA A 79 -16.47 1.07 8.63
N TYR A 80 -17.50 0.25 8.39
CA TYR A 80 -17.38 -1.20 8.43
C TYR A 80 -16.31 -1.74 7.47
N LYS A 81 -16.27 -1.25 6.22
CA LYS A 81 -15.23 -1.66 5.25
C LYS A 81 -13.81 -1.30 5.71
N VAL A 82 -13.63 -0.14 6.34
CA VAL A 82 -12.33 0.28 6.90
C VAL A 82 -11.91 -0.63 8.07
N LEU A 83 -12.86 -0.99 8.94
CA LEU A 83 -12.62 -1.94 10.04
C LEU A 83 -12.21 -3.31 9.52
N GLU A 84 -12.94 -3.86 8.55
CA GLU A 84 -12.63 -5.15 7.92
C GLU A 84 -11.23 -5.14 7.25
N THR A 85 -10.88 -4.04 6.58
CA THR A 85 -9.57 -3.88 5.95
C THR A 85 -8.44 -3.84 6.98
N LYS A 86 -8.66 -3.18 8.13
CA LYS A 86 -7.69 -3.13 9.24
C LYS A 86 -7.52 -4.50 9.92
N GLU A 87 -8.60 -5.27 10.05
CA GLU A 87 -8.52 -6.63 10.59
C GLU A 87 -7.71 -7.55 9.67
N LYS A 88 -7.97 -7.50 8.36
CA LYS A 88 -7.19 -8.27 7.37
C LYS A 88 -5.71 -7.90 7.38
N SER A 89 -5.37 -6.61 7.48
CA SER A 89 -3.97 -6.20 7.55
C SER A 89 -3.29 -6.65 8.85
N GLN A 90 -3.98 -6.54 10.00
CA GLN A 90 -3.45 -7.06 11.27
C GLN A 90 -3.23 -8.58 11.24
N HIS A 91 -4.13 -9.34 10.61
CA HIS A 91 -3.93 -10.78 10.42
C HIS A 91 -2.70 -11.08 9.56
N GLN A 92 -2.47 -10.33 8.48
CA GLN A 92 -1.27 -10.48 7.64
C GLN A 92 0.01 -10.14 8.39
N PHE A 93 0.03 -9.06 9.18
CA PHE A 93 1.18 -8.72 10.03
C PHE A 93 1.44 -9.79 11.08
N LYS A 94 0.40 -10.35 11.69
CA LYS A 94 0.53 -11.45 12.66
C LYS A 94 1.09 -12.72 12.00
N SER A 95 0.66 -13.06 10.78
CA SER A 95 1.19 -14.22 10.04
C SER A 95 2.64 -14.02 9.60
N LEU A 96 3.00 -12.80 9.16
CA LEU A 96 4.38 -12.44 8.82
C LEU A 96 5.27 -12.49 10.06
N ALA A 97 4.83 -11.91 11.18
CA ALA A 97 5.58 -11.95 12.44
C ALA A 97 5.77 -13.39 12.95
N SER A 98 4.77 -14.27 12.83
CA SER A 98 4.93 -15.68 13.19
C SER A 98 5.89 -16.43 12.26
N ALA A 99 5.88 -16.13 10.95
CA ALA A 99 6.79 -16.77 9.99
C ALA A 99 8.24 -16.29 10.18
N VAL A 100 8.46 -15.00 10.46
CA VAL A 100 9.79 -14.47 10.78
C VAL A 100 10.32 -15.12 12.07
N LYS A 101 9.48 -15.25 13.09
CA LYS A 101 9.86 -15.90 14.35
C LYS A 101 10.23 -17.38 14.16
N SER A 102 9.49 -18.14 13.35
CA SER A 102 9.84 -19.53 13.06
C SER A 102 11.18 -19.64 12.33
N HIS A 103 11.47 -18.74 11.38
CA HIS A 103 12.76 -18.72 10.69
C HIS A 103 13.94 -18.34 11.61
N GLU A 104 13.72 -17.49 12.61
CA GLU A 104 14.75 -17.16 13.61
C GLU A 104 15.06 -18.36 14.52
N GLU A 105 14.03 -19.11 14.94
CA GLU A 105 14.18 -20.36 15.70
C GLU A 105 14.91 -21.44 14.87
N ASP A 106 14.60 -21.57 13.58
CA ASP A 106 15.27 -22.52 12.67
C ASP A 106 16.76 -22.16 12.47
N ASN A 107 17.09 -20.87 12.30
CA ASN A 107 18.47 -20.41 12.20
C ASN A 107 19.27 -20.66 13.50
N ALA A 108 18.62 -20.52 14.66
CA ALA A 108 19.23 -20.85 15.95
C ALA A 108 19.54 -22.36 16.05
N LEU A 109 18.66 -23.22 15.55
CA LEU A 109 18.90 -24.67 15.48
C LEU A 109 20.05 -25.02 14.53
N LEU A 110 20.08 -24.42 13.33
CA LEU A 110 21.16 -24.60 12.35
C LEU A 110 22.52 -24.19 12.92
N SER A 111 22.61 -23.05 13.61
CA SER A 111 23.87 -22.59 14.21
C SER A 111 24.39 -23.54 15.30
N LYS A 112 23.48 -24.17 16.06
CA LYS A 112 23.81 -25.17 17.08
C LYS A 112 24.32 -26.48 16.46
N GLU A 113 23.75 -26.89 15.33
CA GLU A 113 24.23 -28.06 14.58
C GLU A 113 25.61 -27.81 13.95
N VAL A 114 25.83 -26.61 13.40
CA VAL A 114 27.13 -26.20 12.84
C VAL A 114 28.22 -26.19 13.91
N GLN A 115 27.95 -25.65 15.11
CA GLN A 115 28.90 -25.71 16.24
C GLN A 115 29.22 -27.16 16.64
N LYS A 116 28.19 -28.03 16.71
CA LYS A 116 28.37 -29.44 17.04
C LYS A 116 29.22 -30.18 15.99
N ILE A 117 29.11 -29.84 14.71
CA ILE A 117 29.98 -30.38 13.65
C ILE A 117 31.41 -29.84 13.81
N HIS A 118 31.56 -28.53 14.05
CA HIS A 118 32.87 -27.90 14.21
C HIS A 118 33.65 -28.47 15.40
N ASP A 119 32.98 -28.70 16.53
CA ASP A 119 33.56 -29.31 17.73
C ASP A 119 34.02 -30.75 17.46
N LYS A 120 33.21 -31.54 16.75
CA LYS A 120 33.61 -32.89 16.33
C LYS A 120 34.85 -32.85 15.43
N THR A 121 34.89 -31.97 14.42
CA THR A 121 36.08 -31.84 13.56
C THR A 121 37.31 -31.34 14.31
N ASN A 122 37.15 -30.47 15.31
CA ASN A 122 38.26 -29.98 16.12
C ASN A 122 38.82 -31.10 17.02
N VAL A 123 37.94 -31.93 17.60
CA VAL A 123 38.38 -33.14 18.32
C VAL A 123 39.09 -34.10 17.39
N LEU A 124 38.56 -34.35 16.18
CA LEU A 124 39.22 -35.21 15.19
C LEU A 124 40.60 -34.66 14.77
N LYS A 125 40.70 -33.35 14.50
CA LYS A 125 41.96 -32.69 14.17
C LYS A 125 42.97 -32.81 15.31
N ARG A 126 42.54 -32.58 16.55
CA ARG A 126 43.39 -32.75 17.73
C ARG A 126 43.81 -34.21 17.91
N THR A 127 42.92 -35.18 17.74
CA THR A 127 43.30 -36.60 17.79
C THR A 127 44.22 -37.02 16.64
N ALA A 128 44.09 -36.40 15.46
CA ALA A 128 44.99 -36.62 14.34
C ALA A 128 46.37 -36.00 14.60
N GLU A 129 46.44 -34.78 15.13
CA GLU A 129 47.70 -34.13 15.56
C GLU A 129 48.41 -34.90 16.68
N LEU A 130 47.66 -35.55 17.58
CA LEU A 130 48.24 -36.46 18.58
C LEU A 130 48.56 -37.87 18.03
N SER A 131 48.04 -38.24 16.86
CA SER A 131 48.23 -39.55 16.23
C SER A 131 49.29 -39.54 15.12
N GLU A 132 49.79 -38.38 14.70
CA GLU A 132 50.86 -38.29 13.70
C GLU A 132 52.25 -38.26 14.35
N THR A 133 52.83 -39.46 14.51
CA THR A 133 54.20 -39.68 14.00
C THR A 133 54.27 -39.22 12.53
N PRO A 134 55.36 -38.62 12.06
CA PRO A 134 55.39 -37.89 10.80
C PRO A 134 55.18 -38.88 9.64
N THR A 135 53.97 -38.93 9.11
CA THR A 135 53.68 -39.62 7.85
C THR A 135 53.48 -38.56 6.79
N THR A 136 54.62 -38.12 6.23
CA THR A 136 54.66 -37.44 4.95
C THR A 136 54.06 -38.39 3.91
N ASN A 137 52.77 -38.26 3.61
CA ASN A 137 52.16 -39.05 2.56
C ASN A 137 51.27 -38.19 1.65
N ILE A 138 51.87 -37.93 0.48
CA ILE A 138 51.23 -37.88 -0.84
C ILE A 138 50.57 -36.53 -1.19
N GLY A 139 51.39 -35.64 -1.77
CA GLY A 139 50.92 -34.50 -2.58
C GLY A 139 51.79 -33.23 -2.59
N SER A 140 52.92 -33.20 -1.89
CA SER A 140 53.73 -32.00 -1.58
C SER A 140 54.36 -31.22 -2.75
N TYR A 141 54.07 -31.57 -4.01
CA TYR A 141 54.51 -30.80 -5.18
C TYR A 141 53.45 -29.77 -5.63
N LEU A 142 52.18 -29.93 -5.21
CA LEU A 142 51.07 -29.05 -5.60
C LEU A 142 51.32 -27.56 -5.29
N PRO A 143 51.83 -27.17 -4.10
CA PRO A 143 52.09 -25.75 -3.82
C PRO A 143 53.22 -25.18 -4.69
N TRP A 144 54.25 -25.96 -5.03
CA TRP A 144 55.36 -25.47 -5.84
C TRP A 144 54.99 -25.31 -7.32
N ILE A 145 54.13 -26.19 -7.84
CA ILE A 145 53.58 -26.07 -9.20
C ILE A 145 52.64 -24.86 -9.31
N LEU A 146 51.79 -24.63 -8.30
CA LEU A 146 50.87 -23.48 -8.29
C LEU A 146 51.64 -22.15 -8.30
N ASP A 147 52.69 -22.04 -7.48
CA ASP A 147 53.54 -20.86 -7.40
C ASP A 147 54.32 -20.62 -8.72
N GLY A 148 54.83 -21.69 -9.34
CA GLY A 148 55.46 -21.61 -10.66
C GLY A 148 54.51 -21.13 -11.77
N LEU A 149 53.24 -21.55 -11.74
CA LEU A 149 52.24 -21.15 -12.73
C LEU A 149 51.90 -19.67 -12.63
N ILE A 150 51.82 -19.13 -11.40
CA ILE A 150 51.61 -17.70 -11.14
C ILE A 150 52.79 -16.86 -11.63
N ALA A 151 54.03 -17.31 -11.40
CA ALA A 151 55.24 -16.62 -11.85
C ALA A 151 55.32 -16.53 -13.39
N ILE A 152 54.97 -17.60 -14.10
CA ILE A 152 54.94 -17.63 -15.57
C ILE A 152 53.87 -16.67 -16.11
N LEU A 153 52.67 -16.67 -15.50
CA LEU A 153 51.57 -15.80 -15.92
C LEU A 153 51.93 -14.32 -15.74
N GLY A 154 52.62 -13.97 -14.65
CA GLY A 154 53.17 -12.62 -14.45
C GLY A 154 54.18 -12.23 -15.53
N LEU A 155 55.11 -13.13 -15.89
CA LEU A 155 56.13 -12.87 -16.91
C LEU A 155 55.49 -12.65 -18.31
N VAL A 156 54.45 -13.41 -18.65
CA VAL A 156 53.70 -13.24 -19.90
C VAL A 156 53.02 -11.87 -19.97
N VAL A 157 52.42 -11.39 -18.88
CA VAL A 157 51.79 -10.06 -18.84
C VAL A 157 52.84 -8.95 -19.02
N VAL A 158 53.98 -9.05 -18.33
CA VAL A 158 55.09 -8.10 -18.49
C VAL A 158 55.63 -8.12 -19.93
N PHE A 159 55.80 -9.31 -20.52
CA PHE A 159 56.23 -9.46 -21.91
C PHE A 159 55.22 -8.86 -22.89
N MET A 160 53.91 -9.02 -22.66
CA MET A 160 52.88 -8.39 -23.48
C MET A 160 52.89 -6.86 -23.38
N LEU A 161 53.08 -6.31 -22.17
CA LEU A 161 53.20 -4.86 -21.98
C LEU A 161 54.45 -4.30 -22.64
N TRP A 162 55.59 -5.00 -22.51
CA TRP A 162 56.83 -4.62 -23.18
C TRP A 162 56.71 -4.69 -24.71
N ARG A 163 56.09 -5.76 -25.22
CA ARG A 163 55.78 -5.90 -26.64
C ARG A 163 54.84 -4.78 -27.12
N TRP A 164 53.78 -4.47 -26.37
CA TRP A 164 52.86 -3.40 -26.73
C TRP A 164 53.56 -2.03 -26.78
N PHE A 165 54.46 -1.75 -25.82
CA PHE A 165 55.23 -0.52 -25.79
C PHE A 165 56.26 -0.42 -26.92
N THR A 166 56.82 -1.54 -27.38
CA THR A 166 57.84 -1.59 -28.44
C THR A 166 57.27 -1.74 -29.85
N TYR A 167 56.00 -2.13 -30.00
CA TYR A 167 55.28 -2.21 -31.29
C TYR A 167 54.67 -0.87 -31.75
N VAL A 168 54.99 0.25 -31.09
CA VAL A 168 54.73 1.58 -31.65
C VAL A 168 56.03 2.14 -32.23
N PRO A 169 56.28 1.90 -33.52
CA PRO A 169 56.83 2.95 -34.36
C PRO A 169 56.03 3.12 -35.66
N THR A 170 56.21 4.28 -36.30
CA THR A 170 55.74 4.68 -37.65
C THR A 170 54.31 5.23 -37.78
N VAL A 171 53.97 6.28 -37.02
CA VAL A 171 53.00 7.28 -37.54
C VAL A 171 53.68 8.63 -37.86
N VAL A 172 54.93 8.82 -37.44
CA VAL A 172 55.67 10.09 -37.62
C VAL A 172 56.21 10.26 -39.04
N GLU A 173 56.41 9.20 -39.82
CA GLU A 173 56.97 9.29 -41.18
C GLU A 173 55.93 9.60 -42.28
N GLN A 174 54.62 9.57 -41.96
CA GLN A 174 53.55 9.90 -42.91
C GLN A 174 53.18 11.39 -42.94
N VAL A 175 53.64 12.20 -41.97
CA VAL A 175 53.32 13.65 -41.93
C VAL A 175 54.29 14.48 -42.78
N GLU A 176 55.53 14.03 -42.98
CA GLU A 176 56.53 14.76 -43.78
C GLU A 176 56.26 14.67 -45.30
N GLN A 177 55.61 13.59 -45.78
CA GLN A 177 55.23 13.46 -47.20
C GLN A 177 53.98 14.25 -47.60
N VAL A 178 53.13 14.68 -46.66
CA VAL A 178 51.90 15.44 -46.97
C VAL A 178 52.16 16.95 -47.05
N LEU A 179 53.21 17.47 -46.40
CA LEU A 179 53.55 18.90 -46.42
C LEU A 179 54.68 19.28 -47.40
N GLY A 180 55.44 18.32 -47.94
CA GLY A 180 56.49 18.56 -48.95
C GLY A 180 56.04 18.56 -50.41
N GLY A 181 54.76 18.30 -50.69
CA GLY A 181 54.25 17.93 -52.02
C GLY A 181 53.36 18.97 -52.73
N ARG A 182 53.51 20.28 -52.49
CA ARG A 182 52.76 21.32 -53.22
C ARG A 182 53.71 22.18 -54.06
N ASN A 183 53.86 21.80 -55.34
CA ASN A 183 54.12 22.59 -56.57
C ASN A 183 54.85 23.95 -56.41
N LYS A 184 55.93 24.33 -57.10
CA LYS A 184 56.63 23.91 -58.34
C LYS A 184 55.76 23.49 -59.53
N SER A 185 55.03 24.43 -60.14
CA SER A 185 54.93 24.55 -61.61
C SER A 185 54.08 25.75 -62.06
N ARG A 186 54.67 26.54 -62.97
CA ARG A 186 54.15 27.68 -63.75
C ARG A 186 53.89 29.00 -63.05
#